data_AF-A0A380X9Z8-F1
#
_entry.id   AF-A0A380X9Z8-F1
#
_cell.length_a   1.000
_cell.length_b   1.000
_cell.length_c   1.000
_cell.angle_alpha   90.00
_cell.angle_beta   90.00
_cell.angle_gamma   90.00
#
_symmetry.space_group_name_H-M   'P 1'
#
loop_
_entity.id
_entity.type
_entity.pdbx_description
1 polymer ?
#
loop_
_entity_poly.entity_id
_entity_poly.type
_entity_poly.pdbx_seq_one_letter_code
_entity_poly.pdbx_strand_id
1 'polypeptide(L)'
;MNATETLGAISKGFGGTLGGIGIVIGLGVMMGSILEVSGAAEKMAYSFIKMLGKKKEEWALAVTGYIVSIPIFVDSAFVILYPVAKALAKNGKRSLLTLGVALAGGLVVTHHTVPPTPGPLGLRDYLT
;
A
#
# COMPACT_ATOMS: atom_id res chain seq x y z
N MET A 1 -34.53 22.24 0.37
CA MET A 1 -33.32 21.95 -0.43
C MET A 1 -33.78 21.29 -1.71
N ASN A 2 -33.57 21.96 -2.84
CA ASN A 2 -33.91 21.42 -4.14
C ASN A 2 -32.81 20.44 -4.60
N ALA A 3 -33.14 19.43 -5.41
CA ALA A 3 -32.19 18.39 -5.82
C ALA A 3 -30.93 18.98 -6.50
N THR A 4 -31.10 20.06 -7.26
CA THR A 4 -30.03 20.79 -7.95
C THR A 4 -29.05 21.47 -6.98
N GLU A 5 -29.53 21.98 -5.86
CA GLU A 5 -28.70 22.62 -4.84
C GLU A 5 -27.84 21.58 -4.10
N THR A 6 -28.43 20.42 -3.80
CA THR A 6 -27.72 19.30 -3.19
C THR A 6 -26.61 18.77 -4.09
N LEU A 7 -26.89 18.59 -5.39
CA LEU A 7 -25.89 18.20 -6.38
C LEU A 7 -24.76 19.23 -6.48
N GLY A 8 -25.10 20.52 -6.50
CA GLY A 8 -24.11 21.61 -6.52
C GLY A 8 -23.20 21.61 -5.28
N ALA A 9 -23.77 21.39 -4.09
CA ALA A 9 -23.00 21.31 -2.84
C ALA A 9 -22.04 20.11 -2.84
N ILE A 10 -22.50 18.94 -3.30
CA ILE A 10 -21.68 17.71 -3.39
C ILE A 10 -20.54 17.92 -4.38
N SER A 11 -20.83 18.37 -5.60
CA SER A 11 -19.79 18.56 -6.63
C SER A 11 -18.75 19.60 -6.22
N LYS A 12 -19.17 20.67 -5.53
CA LYS A 12 -18.25 21.72 -5.05
C LYS A 12 -17.36 21.23 -3.90
N GLY A 13 -17.93 20.52 -2.92
CA GLY A 13 -17.17 19.92 -1.82
C GLY A 13 -16.19 18.86 -2.30
N PHE A 14 -16.67 17.93 -3.13
CA PHE A 14 -15.85 16.86 -3.70
C PHE A 14 -14.75 17.40 -4.64
N GLY A 15 -15.09 18.37 -5.49
CA GLY A 15 -14.14 19.03 -6.39
C GLY A 15 -13.05 19.82 -5.65
N GLY A 16 -13.39 20.48 -4.55
CA GLY A 16 -12.41 21.14 -3.68
C GLY A 16 -11.40 20.16 -3.10
N THR A 17 -11.87 19.03 -2.55
CA THR A 17 -10.99 17.98 -2.03
C THR A 17 -10.13 17.36 -3.14
N LEU A 18 -10.72 16.99 -4.29
CA LEU A 18 -9.96 16.46 -5.41
C LEU A 18 -8.93 17.45 -5.97
N GLY A 19 -9.21 18.76 -5.90
CA GLY A 19 -8.23 19.79 -6.27
C GLY A 19 -6.97 19.76 -5.41
N GLY A 20 -7.10 19.54 -4.10
CA GLY A 20 -5.98 19.53 -3.15
C GLY A 20 -5.14 18.23 -3.19
N ILE A 21 -5.80 17.07 -3.28
CA ILE A 21 -5.12 15.76 -3.16
C ILE A 21 -5.14 14.90 -4.43
N GLY A 22 -5.90 15.28 -5.46
CA GLY A 22 -6.13 14.46 -6.65
C GLY A 22 -4.87 14.18 -7.46
N ILE A 23 -3.94 15.14 -7.58
CA ILE A 23 -2.67 14.94 -8.29
C ILE A 23 -1.80 13.91 -7.57
N VAL A 24 -1.70 14.00 -6.23
CA VAL A 24 -0.90 13.08 -5.41
C VAL A 24 -1.48 11.66 -5.50
N ILE A 25 -2.80 11.51 -5.39
CA ILE A 25 -3.47 10.22 -5.57
C ILE A 25 -3.23 9.67 -6.97
N GLY A 26 -3.43 10.48 -8.02
CA GLY A 26 -3.26 10.05 -9.40
C GLY A 26 -1.84 9.54 -9.69
N LEU A 27 -0.83 10.29 -9.25
CA LEU A 27 0.58 9.88 -9.38
C LEU A 27 0.89 8.62 -8.56
N GLY A 28 0.35 8.51 -7.34
CA GLY A 28 0.50 7.33 -6.50
C GLY A 28 -0.06 6.07 -7.17
N VAL A 29 -1.29 6.15 -7.70
CA VAL A 29 -1.94 5.05 -8.41
C VAL A 29 -1.18 4.66 -9.68
N MET A 30 -0.72 5.62 -10.46
CA MET A 30 0.10 5.34 -11.65
C MET A 30 1.41 4.65 -11.28
N MET A 31 2.10 5.12 -10.25
CA MET A 31 3.35 4.52 -9.77
C MET A 31 3.13 3.12 -9.20
N GLY A 32 2.07 2.92 -8.41
CA GLY A 32 1.66 1.63 -7.89
C GLY A 32 1.35 0.63 -9.00
N SER A 33 0.62 1.07 -10.03
CA SER A 33 0.32 0.23 -11.20
C SER A 33 1.60 -0.18 -11.93
N ILE A 34 2.54 0.74 -12.16
CA ILE A 34 3.82 0.41 -12.80
C ILE A 34 4.60 -0.62 -11.97
N LEU A 35 4.65 -0.48 -10.65
CA LEU A 35 5.32 -1.43 -9.75
C LEU A 35 4.67 -2.82 -9.75
N GLU A 36 3.33 -2.85 -9.87
CA GLU A 36 2.53 -4.07 -9.99
C GLU A 36 2.82 -4.78 -11.33
N VAL A 37 2.64 -4.10 -12.48
CA VAL A 37 2.79 -4.74 -13.79
C VAL A 37 4.25 -5.11 -14.11
N SER A 38 5.22 -4.35 -13.57
CA SER A 38 6.65 -4.64 -13.77
C SER A 38 7.18 -5.80 -12.95
N GLY A 39 6.43 -6.31 -11.96
CA GLY A 39 6.92 -7.31 -11.01
C GLY A 39 8.03 -6.79 -10.09
N ALA A 40 8.25 -5.47 -10.03
CA ALA A 40 9.24 -4.86 -9.17
C ALA A 40 8.96 -5.13 -7.68
N ALA A 41 7.69 -5.19 -7.30
CA ALA A 41 7.25 -5.58 -5.96
C ALA A 41 7.79 -6.97 -5.56
N GLU A 42 7.64 -7.98 -6.42
CA GLU A 42 8.17 -9.31 -6.17
C GLU A 42 9.71 -9.30 -6.12
N LYS A 43 10.36 -8.59 -7.05
CA LYS A 43 11.83 -8.50 -7.10
C LYS A 43 12.41 -7.85 -5.83
N MET A 44 11.76 -6.82 -5.30
CA MET A 44 12.13 -6.19 -4.03
C MET A 44 12.01 -7.18 -2.88
N ALA A 45 10.92 -7.95 -2.82
CA ALA A 45 10.74 -8.99 -1.81
C ALA A 45 11.90 -9.99 -1.80
N TYR A 46 12.21 -10.58 -2.95
CA TYR A 46 13.33 -11.51 -3.09
C TYR A 46 14.68 -10.88 -2.72
N SER A 47 14.88 -9.60 -3.04
CA SER A 47 16.12 -8.87 -2.73
C SER A 47 16.28 -8.65 -1.22
N PHE A 48 15.23 -8.21 -0.53
CA PHE A 48 15.24 -8.04 0.92
C PHE A 48 15.45 -9.36 1.66
N ILE A 49 14.82 -10.44 1.19
CA ILE A 49 15.02 -11.79 1.75
C ILE A 49 16.49 -12.23 1.60
N LYS A 50 17.08 -12.01 0.43
CA LYS A 50 18.48 -12.36 0.17
C LYS A 50 19.44 -11.54 1.05
N MET A 51 19.08 -10.29 1.37
CA MET A 51 19.88 -9.38 2.19
C MET A 51 19.77 -9.67 3.70
N LEU A 52 18.57 -9.96 4.21
CA LEU A 52 18.34 -10.24 5.65
C LEU A 52 18.74 -11.65 6.09
N GLY A 53 18.91 -12.58 5.14
CA GLY A 53 19.47 -13.92 5.37
C GLY A 53 18.44 -14.97 5.80
N LYS A 54 18.80 -16.24 5.55
CA LYS A 54 17.98 -17.41 5.93
C LYS A 54 17.82 -17.44 7.45
N LYS A 55 16.57 -17.35 7.94
CA LYS A 55 16.07 -17.30 9.35
C LYS A 55 15.33 -16.02 9.73
N LYS A 56 15.45 -14.92 8.98
CA LYS A 56 14.71 -13.65 9.22
C LYS A 56 13.69 -13.31 8.13
N GLU A 57 13.14 -14.34 7.49
CA GLU A 57 12.21 -14.22 6.36
C GLU A 57 10.93 -13.46 6.74
N GLU A 58 10.45 -13.63 7.97
CA GLU A 58 9.28 -12.92 8.53
C GLU A 58 9.50 -11.39 8.54
N TRP A 59 10.65 -10.95 9.06
CA TRP A 59 11.02 -9.54 9.09
C TRP A 59 11.29 -8.97 7.69
N ALA A 60 11.89 -9.77 6.81
CA ALA A 60 12.12 -9.35 5.42
C ALA A 60 10.80 -9.11 4.68
N LEU A 61 9.81 -9.99 4.87
CA LEU A 61 8.47 -9.83 4.31
C LEU A 61 7.73 -8.65 4.92
N ALA A 62 7.82 -8.44 6.24
CA ALA A 62 7.20 -7.30 6.90
C ALA A 62 7.76 -5.96 6.38
N VAL A 63 9.08 -5.82 6.26
CA VAL A 63 9.73 -4.61 5.73
C VAL A 63 9.43 -4.41 4.24
N THR A 64 9.40 -5.50 3.46
CA THR A 64 9.02 -5.39 2.05
C THR A 64 7.56 -4.94 1.91
N GLY A 65 6.64 -5.58 2.62
CA GLY A 65 5.24 -5.19 2.68
C GLY A 65 5.10 -3.73 3.14
N TYR A 66 5.98 -3.28 4.03
CA TYR A 66 5.98 -1.90 4.49
C TYR A 66 6.31 -0.89 3.37
N ILE A 67 7.35 -1.17 2.58
CA ILE A 67 7.81 -0.26 1.52
C ILE A 67 6.89 -0.29 0.31
N VAL A 68 6.46 -1.49 -0.09
CA VAL A 68 5.64 -1.70 -1.29
C VAL A 68 4.23 -1.13 -1.13
N SER A 69 3.72 -1.04 0.09
CA SER A 69 2.37 -0.51 0.38
C SER A 69 2.26 1.01 0.34
N ILE A 70 3.37 1.74 0.20
CA ILE A 70 3.35 3.20 0.04
C ILE A 70 2.74 3.58 -1.32
N PRO A 71 3.20 3.01 -2.46
CA PRO A 71 2.60 3.26 -3.76
C PRO A 71 1.47 2.28 -4.14
N ILE A 72 1.42 1.08 -3.57
CA ILE A 72 0.43 0.05 -3.91
C ILE A 72 -0.59 -0.09 -2.78
N PHE A 73 -1.88 -0.13 -3.11
CA PHE A 73 -2.93 -0.42 -2.13
C PHE A 73 -2.68 -1.75 -1.40
N VAL A 74 -3.06 -1.82 -0.12
CA VAL A 74 -2.81 -2.97 0.75
C VAL A 74 -3.34 -4.28 0.16
N ASP A 75 -4.56 -4.28 -0.37
CA ASP A 75 -5.19 -5.49 -0.92
C ASP A 75 -4.42 -6.01 -2.14
N SER A 76 -4.10 -5.12 -3.09
CA SER A 76 -3.32 -5.46 -4.28
C SER A 76 -1.91 -5.92 -3.91
N ALA A 77 -1.24 -5.20 -3.01
CA ALA A 77 0.11 -5.53 -2.56
C ALA A 77 0.17 -6.90 -1.87
N PHE A 78 -0.85 -7.26 -1.09
CA PHE A 78 -0.94 -8.60 -0.49
C PHE A 78 -1.05 -9.70 -1.56
N VAL A 79 -1.92 -9.50 -2.56
CA VAL A 79 -2.12 -10.46 -3.66
C VAL A 79 -0.84 -10.64 -4.48
N ILE A 80 -0.12 -9.56 -4.77
CA ILE A 80 1.15 -9.58 -5.53
C ILE A 80 2.27 -10.27 -4.74
N LEU A 81 2.34 -10.06 -3.43
CA LEU A 81 3.42 -10.61 -2.59
C LEU A 81 3.10 -12.00 -2.02
N TYR A 82 1.84 -12.45 -2.08
CA TYR A 82 1.42 -13.77 -1.61
C TYR A 82 2.17 -14.94 -2.27
N PRO A 83 2.39 -14.98 -3.60
CA PRO A 83 3.20 -16.01 -4.25
C PRO A 83 4.62 -16.09 -3.68
N VAL A 84 5.22 -14.94 -3.34
CA VAL A 84 6.55 -14.86 -2.73
C VAL A 84 6.54 -15.46 -1.32
N ALA A 85 5.57 -15.10 -0.49
CA ALA A 85 5.39 -15.69 0.84
C ALA A 85 5.17 -17.22 0.77
N LYS A 86 4.41 -17.69 -0.22
CA LYS A 86 4.17 -19.12 -0.47
C LYS A 86 5.43 -19.87 -0.92
N ALA A 87 6.24 -19.27 -1.80
CA ALA A 87 7.51 -19.84 -2.23
C ALA A 87 8.51 -19.96 -1.07
N LEU A 88 8.54 -18.98 -0.17
CA LEU A 88 9.36 -19.01 1.05
C LEU A 88 8.90 -20.07 2.03
N ALA A 89 7.59 -20.17 2.30
CA ALA A 89 7.05 -21.20 3.18
C ALA A 89 7.44 -22.61 2.70
N LYS A 90 7.37 -22.84 1.38
CA LYS A 90 7.72 -24.12 0.76
C LYS A 90 9.21 -24.47 0.88
N ASN A 91 10.09 -23.47 0.79
CA ASN A 91 11.54 -23.68 0.77
C ASN A 91 12.22 -23.54 2.15
N GLY A 92 11.63 -22.75 3.07
CA GLY A 92 12.25 -22.30 4.32
C GLY A 92 11.85 -23.09 5.57
N LYS A 93 11.04 -24.15 5.45
CA LYS A 93 10.44 -24.89 6.60
C LYS A 93 9.63 -24.00 7.57
N ARG A 94 9.18 -22.81 7.12
CA ARG A 94 8.35 -21.88 7.91
C ARG A 94 6.89 -22.02 7.51
N SER A 95 5.99 -21.81 8.47
CA SER A 95 4.54 -21.84 8.20
C SER A 95 4.15 -20.67 7.30
N LEU A 96 3.36 -20.96 6.26
CA LEU A 96 2.76 -19.94 5.40
C LEU A 96 1.95 -18.92 6.20
N LEU A 97 1.33 -19.37 7.30
CA LEU A 97 0.54 -18.51 8.17
C LEU A 97 1.43 -17.44 8.84
N THR A 98 2.60 -17.83 9.33
CA THR A 98 3.54 -16.90 10.00
C THR A 98 4.08 -15.86 9.02
N LEU A 99 4.45 -16.28 7.81
CA LEU A 99 4.94 -15.38 6.76
C LEU A 99 3.83 -14.48 6.22
N GLY A 100 2.62 -15.01 6.06
CA GLY A 100 1.44 -14.25 5.65
C GLY A 100 1.03 -13.20 6.68
N VAL A 101 1.05 -13.54 7.98
CA VAL A 101 0.77 -12.60 9.07
C VAL A 101 1.87 -11.54 9.18
N ALA A 102 3.14 -11.89 8.99
CA ALA A 102 4.23 -10.91 8.99
C ALA A 102 4.11 -9.92 7.81
N LEU A 103 3.77 -10.43 6.62
CA LEU A 103 3.50 -9.61 5.43
C LEU A 103 2.29 -8.69 5.67
N ALA A 104 1.16 -9.24 6.13
CA ALA A 104 -0.06 -8.49 6.43
C ALA A 104 0.18 -7.43 7.51
N GLY A 105 0.95 -7.78 8.55
CA GLY A 105 1.36 -6.84 9.59
C GLY A 105 2.17 -5.68 9.02
N GLY A 106 3.16 -5.95 8.17
CA GLY A 106 3.95 -4.91 7.50
C GLY A 106 3.10 -3.98 6.62
N LEU A 107 2.17 -4.56 5.85
CA LEU A 107 1.21 -3.84 5.01
C LEU A 107 0.28 -2.92 5.81
N VAL A 108 -0.34 -3.44 6.87
CA VAL A 108 -1.31 -2.72 7.70
C VAL A 108 -0.62 -1.61 8.51
N VAL A 109 0.60 -1.84 9.00
CA VAL A 109 1.35 -0.82 9.73
C VAL A 109 1.62 0.39 8.84
N THR A 110 2.13 0.21 7.62
CA THR A 110 2.36 1.33 6.68
C THR A 110 1.11 2.12 6.36
N HIS A 111 -0.02 1.41 6.21
CA HIS A 111 -1.29 2.05 5.92
C HIS A 111 -1.72 3.06 7.01
N HIS A 112 -1.19 2.91 8.23
CA HIS A 112 -1.43 3.83 9.34
C HIS A 112 -0.26 4.82 9.58
N THR A 113 0.99 4.43 9.31
CA THR A 113 2.17 5.24 9.64
C THR A 113 2.70 6.13 8.53
N VAL A 114 2.44 5.81 7.26
CA VAL A 114 2.90 6.65 6.14
C VAL A 114 1.73 7.53 5.70
N PRO A 115 1.91 8.86 5.60
CA PRO A 115 0.89 9.76 5.11
C PRO A 115 0.97 9.88 3.57
N PRO A 116 0.35 8.95 2.81
CA PRO A 116 -0.28 9.31 1.55
C PRO A 116 -1.76 8.91 1.55
N THR A 117 -2.30 8.43 2.68
CA THR A 117 -3.75 8.28 2.81
C THR A 117 -4.38 9.68 2.69
N PRO A 118 -5.42 9.85 1.88
CA PRO A 118 -6.03 11.16 1.65
C PRO A 118 -6.62 11.83 2.90
N GLY A 119 -6.71 11.10 4.02
CA GLY A 119 -7.24 11.54 5.32
C GLY A 119 -6.45 12.68 5.97
N PRO A 120 -5.13 12.56 6.23
CA PRO A 120 -4.38 13.62 6.90
C PRO A 120 -4.06 14.83 6.01
N LEU A 121 -3.92 14.64 4.70
CA LEU A 121 -3.61 15.73 3.76
C LEU A 121 -4.84 16.61 3.48
N GLY A 122 -6.04 16.02 3.39
CA GLY A 122 -7.29 16.76 3.21
C GLY A 122 -7.71 17.60 4.43
N LEU A 123 -7.16 17.31 5.62
CA LEU A 123 -7.45 18.06 6.84
C LEU A 123 -6.69 19.41 6.90
N ARG A 124 -5.59 19.57 6.14
CA ARG A 124 -4.78 20.80 6.17
C ARG A 124 -5.54 21.99 5.61
N ASP A 125 -6.36 21.78 4.59
CA ASP A 125 -7.14 22.84 3.93
C ASP A 125 -8.37 23.28 4.74
N TYR A 126 -8.68 22.62 5.87
CA TYR A 126 -9.74 23.03 6.81
C TYR A 126 -9.20 23.85 8.01
N LEU A 127 -7.87 23.90 8.22
CA LEU A 127 -7.23 24.52 9.40
C LEU A 127 -6.46 25.82 9.10
N THR A 128 -6.49 26.30 7.86
CA THR A 128 -5.98 27.61 7.42
C THR A 128 -6.99 28.27 6.50
#